data_AF-A0A534JT91-F1
#
_entry.id   AF-A0A534JT91-F1
#
_cell.length_a   1.000
_cell.length_b   1.000
_cell.length_c   1.000
_cell.angle_alpha   90.00
_cell.angle_beta   90.00
_cell.angle_gamma   90.00
#
_symmetry.space_group_name_H-M   'P 1'
#
loop_
_entity.id
_entity.type
_entity.pdbx_description
1 polymer ?
#
loop_
_entity_poly.entity_id
_entity_poly.type
_entity_poly.pdbx_seq_one_letter_code
_entity_poly.pdbx_strand_id
1 'polypeptide(L)' 'MMIGCGYCVKTIRRGRYLYFWHYEDRGGRREQIEEYVGPAKDSRVREEVLRRVAAYAERARTEMGKFVQRAKVEMAAPL' A
#
# COMPACT_ATOMS: atom_id res chain seq x y z
N MET A 1 -1.04 -8.02 -11.60
CA MET A 1 -1.27 -7.70 -10.18
C MET A 1 -0.14 -6.78 -9.72
N MET A 2 -0.45 -5.60 -9.18
CA MET A 2 0.53 -4.73 -8.52
C MET A 2 0.08 -4.53 -7.07
N ILE A 3 0.87 -5.05 -6.14
CA ILE A 3 0.63 -5.02 -4.70
C ILE A 3 1.88 -4.45 -4.05
N GLY A 4 1.69 -3.51 -3.13
CA GLY A 4 2.79 -2.89 -2.42
C GLY A 4 2.35 -1.59 -1.76
N CYS A 5 2.99 -1.30 -0.64
CA CYS A 5 2.92 -0.03 0.04
C CYS A 5 4.29 0.30 0.64
N GLY A 6 4.46 1.54 1.04
CA GLY A 6 5.63 2.00 1.76
C GLY A 6 5.44 3.42 2.26
N TYR A 7 6.51 3.97 2.83
CA TYR A 7 6.53 5.35 3.28
C TYR A 7 7.89 5.96 3.01
N CYS A 8 7.92 7.28 2.91
CA CYS A 8 9.16 8.03 2.76
C CYS A 8 9.09 9.32 3.57
N VAL A 9 10.27 9.89 3.85
CA VAL A 9 10.37 11.25 4.42
C VAL A 9 10.89 12.17 3.34
N LYS A 10 10.12 13.20 3.00
CA LYS A 10 10.53 14.25 2.07
C LYS A 10 10.95 15.49 2.85
N THR A 11 12.05 16.11 2.42
CA THR A 11 12.48 17.41 2.94
C THR A 11 11.99 18.49 2.00
N ILE A 12 11.17 19.41 2.50
CA ILE A 12 10.63 20.54 1.73
C ILE A 12 10.97 21.81 2.49
N ARG A 13 11.78 22.68 1.87
CA ARG A 13 12.41 23.84 2.53
C ARG A 13 13.17 23.39 3.79
N ARG A 14 12.69 23.76 4.98
CA ARG A 14 13.28 23.40 6.28
C ARG A 14 12.49 22.32 7.02
N GLY A 15 11.39 21.83 6.45
CA GLY A 15 10.51 20.84 7.07
C GLY A 15 10.79 19.43 6.55
N ARG A 16 10.60 18.42 7.43
CA ARG A 16 10.62 16.99 7.08
C ARG A 16 9.22 16.43 7.26
N TYR A 17 8.73 15.75 6.24
CA TYR A 17 7.33 15.35 6.12
C TYR A 17 7.22 13.88 5.72
N LEU A 18 6.35 13.16 6.40
CA LEU A 18 6.05 11.77 6.10
C LEU A 18 5.00 11.70 4.99
N TYR A 19 5.30 10.84 4.03
CA TYR A 19 4.40 10.43 2.97
C TYR A 19 4.20 8.91 3.05
N PHE A 20 2.99 8.45 2.78
CA PHE A 20 2.65 7.05 2.63
C PHE A 20 2.26 6.81 1.17
N TRP A 21 2.74 5.72 0.57
CA TRP A 21 2.33 5.33 -0.77
C TRP A 21 1.81 3.91 -0.80
N HIS A 22 0.86 3.65 -1.70
CA HIS A 22 0.29 2.31 -1.91
C HIS A 22 -0.31 2.17 -3.30
N TYR A 23 -0.45 0.93 -3.76
CA TYR A 23 -1.23 0.65 -4.97
C TYR A 23 -2.74 0.56 -4.66
N GLU A 24 -3.56 1.30 -5.40
CA GLU A 24 -5.03 1.19 -5.43
C GLU A 24 -5.52 0.60 -6.74
N ASP A 25 -6.70 -0.05 -6.70
CA ASP A 25 -7.46 -0.39 -7.90
C ASP A 25 -8.42 0.76 -8.24
N ARG A 26 -8.32 1.28 -9.46
CA ARG A 26 -9.25 2.26 -10.00
C ARG A 26 -9.76 1.75 -11.34
N GLY A 27 -10.90 1.05 -11.30
CA GLY A 27 -11.58 0.58 -12.50
C GLY A 27 -10.75 -0.38 -13.35
N GLY A 28 -9.99 -1.29 -12.73
CA GLY A 28 -9.16 -2.27 -13.44
C GLY A 28 -7.77 -1.77 -13.81
N ARG A 29 -7.44 -0.51 -13.52
CA ARG A 29 -6.07 0.02 -13.56
C ARG A 29 -5.54 0.14 -12.15
N ARG A 30 -4.30 -0.31 -11.94
CA ARG A 30 -3.61 -0.18 -10.66
C ARG A 30 -2.75 1.07 -10.68
N GLU A 31 -3.04 2.01 -9.78
CA GLU A 31 -2.33 3.28 -9.66
C GLU A 31 -1.55 3.32 -8.35
N GLN A 32 -0.34 3.87 -8.38
CA GLN A 32 0.43 4.15 -7.18
C GLN A 32 -0.01 5.53 -6.65
N ILE A 33 -0.63 5.53 -5.47
CA ILE A 33 -1.05 6.75 -4.78
C ILE A 33 0.00 7.08 -3.73
N GLU A 34 0.42 8.34 -3.64
CA GLU A 34 1.29 8.86 -2.59
C GLU A 34 0.58 10.01 -1.87
N GLU A 35 0.45 9.90 -0.56
CA GLU A 35 -0.31 10.82 0.28
C GLU A 35 0.61 11.46 1.31
N TYR A 36 0.46 12.79 1.49
CA TYR A 36 1.05 13.49 2.62
C TYR A 36 0.32 13.10 3.91
N VAL A 37 1.05 12.68 4.94
CA VAL A 37 0.48 12.29 6.23
C VAL A 37 0.69 13.37 7.29
N GLY A 38 1.89 13.98 7.35
CA GLY A 38 2.18 15.00 8.35
C GLY A 38 3.67 15.27 8.59
N PRO A 39 4.02 16.16 9.53
CA PRO A 39 5.41 16.40 9.92
C PRO A 39 6.07 15.17 10.55
N ALA A 40 7.27 14.81 10.12
CA ALA A 40 7.98 13.61 10.60
C ALA A 40 8.33 13.64 12.09
N LYS A 41 8.42 14.84 12.68
CA LYS A 41 8.70 15.03 14.11
C LYS A 41 7.52 14.69 15.02
N ASP A 42 6.29 14.69 14.50
CA ASP A 42 5.08 14.39 15.26
C ASP A 42 4.94 12.87 15.45
N SER A 43 4.81 12.41 16.71
CA SER A 43 4.65 11.00 17.04
C SER A 43 3.33 10.43 16.53
N ARG A 44 2.24 11.21 16.56
CA ARG A 44 0.92 10.78 16.07
C ARG A 44 0.95 10.52 14.56
N VAL A 45 1.72 11.31 13.82
CA VAL A 45 1.94 11.11 12.38
C VAL A 45 2.73 9.83 12.12
N ARG A 46 3.77 9.54 12.92
CA ARG A 46 4.52 8.27 12.80
C ARG A 46 3.63 7.06 13.09
N GLU A 47 2.83 7.11 14.15
CA GLU A 47 1.86 6.07 14.48
C GLU A 47 0.82 5.88 13.37
N GLU A 48 0.35 6.97 12.76
CA GLU A 48 -0.58 6.90 11.64
C GLU A 48 0.02 6.20 10.42
N VAL A 49 1.28 6.48 10.06
CA VAL A 49 1.97 5.76 8.98
C VAL A 49 2.07 4.26 9.30
N LEU A 50 2.42 3.89 10.53
CA LEU A 50 2.48 2.48 10.94
C LEU A 50 1.11 1.79 10.82
N ARG A 51 0.03 2.46 11.25
CA ARG A 51 -1.34 1.95 11.09
C ARG A 51 -1.70 1.73 9.63
N ARG A 52 -1.36 2.67 8.74
CA ARG A 52 -1.63 2.54 7.30
C ARG A 52 -0.87 1.39 6.65
N VAL A 53 0.40 1.20 7.01
CA VAL A 53 1.21 0.06 6.56
C VAL A 53 0.58 -1.26 7.00
N ALA A 54 0.23 -1.39 8.27
CA ALA A 54 -0.40 -2.60 8.79
C ALA A 54 -1.75 -2.89 8.11
N ALA A 55 -2.60 -1.87 7.97
CA ALA A 55 -3.90 -2.00 7.31
C ALA A 55 -3.76 -2.40 5.84
N TYR A 56 -2.78 -1.85 5.11
CA TYR A 56 -2.53 -2.26 3.73
C TYR A 56 -2.03 -3.70 3.66
N ALA A 57 -1.08 -4.10 4.51
CA ALA A 57 -0.51 -5.44 4.52
C ALA A 57 -1.59 -6.52 4.72
N GLU A 58 -2.54 -6.31 5.63
CA GLU A 58 -3.64 -7.25 5.87
C GLU A 58 -4.60 -7.37 4.67
N ARG A 59 -4.94 -6.25 4.03
CA ARG A 59 -5.71 -6.27 2.77
C ARG A 59 -4.94 -6.98 1.66
N ALA A 60 -3.66 -6.68 1.50
CA ALA A 60 -2.79 -7.26 0.49
C ALA A 60 -2.64 -8.78 0.66
N ARG A 61 -2.50 -9.27 1.91
CA ARG A 61 -2.51 -10.70 2.23
C ARG A 61 -3.79 -11.39 1.76
N THR A 62 -4.94 -10.78 2.05
CA THR A 62 -6.25 -11.29 1.62
C THR A 62 -6.34 -11.39 0.10
N GLU A 63 -5.96 -10.33 -0.61
CA GLU A 63 -6.00 -10.30 -2.08
C GLU A 63 -5.01 -11.28 -2.72
N MET A 64 -3.82 -11.43 -2.14
CA MET A 64 -2.84 -12.43 -2.57
C MET A 64 -3.39 -13.85 -2.39
N GLY A 65 -4.06 -14.12 -1.26
CA GLY A 65 -4.73 -15.39 -1.03
C GLY A 65 -5.78 -15.70 -2.10
N LYS A 66 -6.64 -14.73 -2.44
CA LYS A 66 -7.62 -14.87 -3.53
C LYS A 66 -6.95 -15.12 -4.88
N PHE A 67 -5.86 -14.41 -5.18
CA PHE A 67 -5.09 -14.61 -6.41
C PHE A 67 -4.55 -16.04 -6.51
N VAL A 68 -3.94 -16.57 -5.44
CA VAL A 68 -3.45 -17.95 -5.42
C VAL A 68 -4.57 -18.96 -5.66
N GLN A 69 -5.76 -18.76 -5.07
CA GLN A 69 -6.90 -19.66 -5.29
C GLN A 69 -7.37 -19.64 -6.76
N ARG A 70 -7.50 -18.45 -7.35
CA ARG A 70 -7.86 -18.33 -8.79
C ARG A 70 -6.82 -19.01 -9.67
N ALA A 71 -5.54 -18.74 -9.45
CA ALA A 71 -4.46 -19.36 -10.20
C ALA A 71 -4.51 -20.89 -10.12
N LYS A 72 -4.80 -21.48 -8.95
CA LYS A 72 -4.97 -22.93 -8.81
C LYS A 72 -6.11 -23.47 -9.66
N VAL A 73 -7.27 -22.80 -9.65
CA VAL A 73 -8.44 -23.22 -10.43
C VAL A 73 -8.15 -23.12 -11.93
N GLU A 74 -7.59 -21.99 -12.37
CA GLU A 74 -7.25 -21.74 -13.77
C GLU A 74 -6.23 -22.75 -14.32
N MET A 75 -5.21 -23.11 -13.54
CA MET A 75 -4.18 -24.07 -13.96
C MET A 75 -4.62 -25.53 -13.88
N ALA A 76 -5.69 -25.84 -13.13
CA ALA A 76 -6.25 -27.19 -13.04
C ALA A 76 -7.32 -27.47 -14.11
N ALA A 77 -7.80 -26.46 -14.83
CA ALA A 77 -8.74 -26.62 -15.92
C ALA A 77 -8.02 -27.14 -17.18
N PRO A 78 -8.54 -28.18 -17.87
CA PRO A 78 -8.01 -28.58 -19.16
C PRO A 78 -8.25 -27.47 -20.20
N LEU A 79 -7.27 -27.26 -21.09
CA LEU A 79 -7.30 -26.30 -22.19
C LEU A 79 -8.54 -26.44 -23.08
#